data_AF-A0A0H2LSK9-F1
#
_entry.id   AF-A0A0H2LSK9-F1
#
_cell.length_a   1.000
_cell.length_b   1.000
_cell.length_c   1.000
_cell.angle_alpha   90.00
_cell.angle_beta   90.00
_cell.angle_gamma   90.00
#
_symmetry.space_group_name_H-M   'P 1'
#
loop_
_entity.id
_entity.type
_entity.pdbx_description
1 polymer ?
#
loop_
_entity_poly.entity_id
_entity_poly.type
_entity_poly.pdbx_seq_one_letter_code
_entity_poly.pdbx_strand_id
1 'polypeptide(L)'
;MTPTASRLSSSPMPATVQRRWLIGIAAAAALGAALPRAAFAAGVDDAVVELQHDWEAIRYQTPAAEREKRFEALAAKARKVSETYPGRAEPLVWEGIIVSSWAGEKGGLGALGLVKQAKALYEAAIAIDGNALDGSAYNSLGVLYYKVPGWPVGFGDKAKAKELLQKALSLNPKGIDPNFFYGEYLVEVRQPDQAVAYLERALQAPPRPGRQVADSGRRDEARLLLEKAKAR
;
A
#
# COMPACT_ATOMS: atom_id res chain seq x y z
N MET A 1 33.97 -88.07 31.69
CA MET A 1 35.38 -88.27 32.08
C MET A 1 36.17 -87.06 31.61
N THR A 2 36.79 -86.35 32.54
CA THR A 2 37.90 -85.38 32.34
C THR A 2 39.23 -86.14 32.24
N PRO A 3 40.42 -85.48 32.11
CA PRO A 3 40.80 -84.33 31.28
C PRO A 3 42.17 -84.55 30.55
N THR A 4 42.59 -83.65 29.65
CA THR A 4 44.04 -83.39 29.45
C THR A 4 44.35 -81.97 28.95
N ALA A 5 45.45 -81.38 29.46
CA ALA A 5 46.08 -80.13 29.04
C ALA A 5 47.58 -80.16 29.51
N SER A 6 48.47 -79.19 29.30
CA SER A 6 48.40 -77.83 28.70
C SER A 6 49.80 -77.37 28.29
N ARG A 7 49.95 -76.45 27.31
CA ARG A 7 51.07 -75.47 27.10
C ARG A 7 50.82 -74.66 25.81
N LEU A 8 50.79 -73.33 25.76
CA LEU A 8 51.71 -72.26 26.22
C LEU A 8 52.82 -71.89 25.22
N SER A 9 52.57 -70.82 24.45
CA SER A 9 53.51 -69.77 23.96
C SER A 9 52.69 -68.80 23.08
N SER A 10 52.88 -67.47 23.01
CA SER A 10 53.61 -66.47 23.81
C SER A 10 53.12 -65.08 23.35
N SER A 11 52.88 -64.13 24.25
CA SER A 11 52.53 -62.74 23.89
C SER A 11 53.76 -61.95 23.39
N PRO A 12 53.55 -60.83 22.65
CA PRO A 12 53.59 -59.56 23.37
C PRO A 12 52.47 -58.54 23.00
N MET A 13 52.28 -57.59 23.93
CA MET A 13 51.49 -56.35 23.85
C MET A 13 52.43 -55.15 23.50
N PRO A 14 51.97 -53.89 23.37
CA PRO A 14 50.61 -53.36 23.12
C PRO A 14 50.55 -52.28 21.99
N ALA A 15 49.34 -51.84 21.62
CA ALA A 15 49.12 -50.45 21.16
C ALA A 15 47.70 -49.96 21.50
N THR A 16 47.61 -48.89 22.29
CA THR A 16 46.38 -48.21 22.72
C THR A 16 45.78 -47.30 21.65
N VAL A 17 44.45 -47.30 21.49
CA VAL A 17 43.65 -46.07 21.22
C VAL A 17 42.29 -46.17 21.92
N GLN A 18 41.95 -45.16 22.73
CA GLN A 18 40.61 -44.97 23.29
C GLN A 18 39.63 -44.48 22.21
N ARG A 19 38.36 -44.91 22.25
CA ARG A 19 37.25 -44.10 21.71
C ARG A 19 36.21 -43.80 22.78
N ARG A 20 36.22 -42.54 23.23
CA ARG A 20 35.19 -41.93 24.07
C ARG A 20 34.01 -41.49 23.18
N TRP A 21 32.81 -41.61 23.75
CA TRP A 21 31.61 -40.78 23.57
C TRP A 21 31.53 -39.82 22.38
N LEU A 22 30.48 -39.98 21.56
CA LEU A 22 29.82 -38.88 20.87
C LEU A 22 28.29 -39.03 20.97
N ILE A 23 27.67 -38.30 21.89
CA ILE A 23 26.27 -37.91 21.78
C ILE A 23 26.25 -36.73 20.78
N GLY A 24 25.83 -36.99 19.55
CA GLY A 24 25.78 -35.99 18.48
C GLY A 24 24.52 -35.14 18.57
N ILE A 25 24.67 -33.84 18.79
CA ILE A 25 23.58 -32.86 18.82
C ILE A 25 23.01 -32.69 17.40
N ALA A 26 21.75 -33.06 17.20
CA ALA A 26 21.00 -32.83 15.95
C ALA A 26 20.01 -31.67 16.10
N ALA A 27 20.51 -30.43 16.12
CA ALA A 27 19.68 -29.23 16.27
C ALA A 27 20.28 -27.97 15.61
N ALA A 28 20.49 -27.99 14.27
CA ALA A 28 20.93 -26.81 13.51
C ALA A 28 20.58 -26.88 12.01
N ALA A 29 19.31 -26.70 11.63
CA ALA A 29 18.90 -26.71 10.21
C ALA A 29 17.62 -25.88 9.88
N ALA A 30 17.42 -24.72 10.53
CA ALA A 30 16.19 -23.92 10.37
C ALA A 30 16.39 -22.39 10.26
N LEU A 31 17.57 -21.91 9.86
CA LEU A 31 17.92 -20.47 9.83
C LEU A 31 18.08 -19.84 8.44
N GLY A 32 17.97 -20.62 7.35
CA GLY A 32 18.29 -20.16 5.99
C GLY A 32 17.18 -19.41 5.23
N ALA A 33 15.91 -19.54 5.62
CA ALA A 33 14.77 -19.13 4.77
C ALA A 33 14.23 -17.70 5.02
N ALA A 34 14.65 -17.02 6.10
CA ALA A 34 14.04 -15.76 6.52
C ALA A 34 14.59 -14.51 5.80
N LEU A 35 15.86 -14.53 5.40
CA LEU A 35 16.57 -13.35 4.85
C LEU A 35 15.97 -12.79 3.53
N PRO A 36 15.65 -13.58 2.49
CA PRO A 36 15.20 -13.01 1.22
C PRO A 36 13.82 -12.33 1.31
N ARG A 37 12.94 -12.78 2.22
CA ARG A 37 11.61 -12.17 2.41
C ARG A 37 11.70 -10.77 3.04
N ALA A 38 12.62 -10.57 3.99
CA ALA A 38 12.80 -9.27 4.63
C ALA A 38 13.37 -8.21 3.66
N ALA A 39 14.36 -8.57 2.85
CA ALA A 39 14.92 -7.69 1.83
C ALA A 39 13.89 -7.30 0.76
N PHE A 40 13.06 -8.27 0.31
CA PHE A 40 11.98 -8.00 -0.65
C PHE A 40 10.86 -7.13 -0.06
N ALA A 41 10.57 -7.25 1.23
CA ALA A 41 9.61 -6.38 1.91
C ALA A 41 10.11 -4.93 1.95
N ALA A 42 11.35 -4.71 2.43
CA ALA A 42 11.96 -3.38 2.49
C ALA A 42 12.03 -2.69 1.11
N GLY A 43 12.42 -3.42 0.06
CA GLY A 43 12.47 -2.87 -1.30
C GLY A 43 11.12 -2.41 -1.86
N VAL A 44 10.01 -3.02 -1.41
CA VAL A 44 8.66 -2.56 -1.77
C VAL A 44 8.32 -1.27 -1.02
N ASP A 45 8.63 -1.21 0.27
CA ASP A 45 8.32 -0.06 1.11
C ASP A 45 9.11 1.17 0.64
N ASP A 46 10.41 1.02 0.32
CA ASP A 46 11.27 2.07 -0.24
C ASP A 46 10.73 2.59 -1.59
N ALA A 47 10.38 1.68 -2.51
CA ALA A 47 9.84 2.06 -3.82
C ALA A 47 8.46 2.75 -3.71
N VAL A 48 7.64 2.33 -2.75
CA VAL A 48 6.36 2.98 -2.44
C VAL A 48 6.56 4.36 -1.82
N VAL A 49 7.57 4.56 -0.97
CA VAL A 49 7.95 5.88 -0.41
C VAL A 49 8.46 6.83 -1.52
N GLU A 50 9.25 6.33 -2.46
CA GLU A 50 9.71 7.12 -3.60
C GLU A 50 8.53 7.64 -4.46
N LEU A 51 7.56 6.76 -4.78
CA LEU A 51 6.34 7.14 -5.50
C LEU A 51 5.48 8.15 -4.72
N GLN A 52 5.47 8.08 -3.38
CA GLN A 52 4.74 9.02 -2.52
C GLN A 52 5.33 10.43 -2.59
N HIS A 53 6.65 10.55 -2.52
CA HIS A 53 7.35 11.83 -2.59
C HIS A 53 7.25 12.48 -3.97
N ASP A 54 7.42 11.70 -5.04
CA ASP A 54 7.21 12.19 -6.41
C ASP A 54 5.76 12.68 -6.60
N TRP A 55 4.77 11.92 -6.12
CA TRP A 55 3.37 12.29 -6.25
C TRP A 55 3.04 13.60 -5.51
N GLU A 56 3.51 13.78 -4.27
CA GLU A 56 3.18 14.99 -3.49
C GLU A 56 3.89 16.24 -4.02
N ALA A 57 5.11 16.10 -4.55
CA ALA A 57 5.82 17.19 -5.24
C ALA A 57 5.08 17.63 -6.52
N ILE A 58 4.56 16.69 -7.32
CA ILE A 58 3.74 17.03 -8.49
C ILE A 58 2.40 17.64 -8.07
N ARG A 59 1.71 17.03 -7.09
CA ARG A 59 0.34 17.44 -6.71
C ARG A 59 0.27 18.81 -6.05
N TYR A 60 1.28 19.18 -5.25
CA TYR A 60 1.21 20.35 -4.37
C TYR A 60 2.28 21.42 -4.62
N GLN A 61 3.44 21.07 -5.18
CA GLN A 61 4.56 22.03 -5.37
C GLN A 61 4.78 22.42 -6.85
N THR A 62 4.30 21.62 -7.79
CA THR A 62 4.48 21.86 -9.24
C THR A 62 3.40 22.80 -9.80
N PRO A 63 3.73 23.74 -10.72
CA PRO A 63 2.75 24.55 -11.45
C PRO A 63 1.76 23.70 -12.25
N ALA A 64 0.47 24.05 -12.25
CA ALA A 64 -0.60 23.24 -12.86
C ALA A 64 -0.30 22.84 -14.33
N ALA A 65 0.22 23.78 -15.14
CA ALA A 65 0.56 23.55 -16.55
C ALA A 65 1.62 22.47 -16.81
N GLU A 66 2.40 22.07 -15.79
CA GLU A 66 3.40 21.00 -15.91
C GLU A 66 2.92 19.64 -15.37
N ARG A 67 1.80 19.61 -14.63
CA ARG A 67 1.42 18.42 -13.83
C ARG A 67 1.02 17.24 -14.69
N GLU A 68 0.26 17.44 -15.77
CA GLU A 68 -0.17 16.33 -16.63
C GLU A 68 1.04 15.51 -17.13
N LYS A 69 2.02 16.18 -17.73
CA LYS A 69 3.25 15.55 -18.27
C LYS A 69 4.10 14.88 -17.18
N ARG A 70 4.16 15.48 -15.98
CA ARG A 70 4.89 14.90 -14.85
C ARG A 70 4.18 13.68 -14.27
N PHE A 71 2.84 13.68 -14.17
CA PHE A 71 2.09 12.50 -13.75
C PHE A 71 2.09 11.39 -14.81
N GLU A 72 2.12 11.69 -16.11
CA GLU A 72 2.34 10.70 -17.17
C GLU A 72 3.67 9.96 -16.98
N ALA A 73 4.76 10.70 -16.77
CA ALA A 73 6.08 10.12 -16.49
C ALA A 73 6.09 9.31 -15.18
N LEU A 74 5.44 9.81 -14.12
CA LEU A 74 5.32 9.10 -12.85
C LEU A 74 4.44 7.84 -12.96
N ALA A 75 3.40 7.84 -13.78
CA ALA A 75 2.56 6.66 -14.03
C ALA A 75 3.38 5.54 -14.71
N ALA A 76 4.23 5.89 -15.67
CA ALA A 76 5.17 4.95 -16.29
C ALA A 76 6.22 4.41 -15.30
N LYS A 77 6.65 5.21 -14.32
CA LYS A 77 7.50 4.75 -13.20
C LYS A 77 6.74 3.79 -12.28
N ALA A 78 5.54 4.17 -11.84
CA ALA A 78 4.72 3.37 -10.94
C ALA A 78 4.33 2.00 -11.52
N ARG A 79 4.04 1.94 -12.82
CA ARG A 79 3.82 0.68 -13.56
C ARG A 79 5.02 -0.27 -13.47
N LYS A 80 6.25 0.23 -13.62
CA LYS A 80 7.46 -0.60 -13.47
C LYS A 80 7.63 -1.10 -12.04
N VAL A 81 7.26 -0.30 -11.04
CA VAL A 81 7.28 -0.72 -9.63
C VAL A 81 6.25 -1.82 -9.35
N SER A 82 5.02 -1.70 -9.87
CA SER A 82 3.99 -2.74 -9.71
C SER A 82 4.32 -4.04 -10.45
N GLU A 83 4.97 -3.96 -11.62
CA GLU A 83 5.50 -5.10 -12.37
C GLU A 83 6.70 -5.78 -11.67
N THR A 84 7.54 -5.01 -10.97
CA THR A 84 8.69 -5.53 -10.20
C THR A 84 8.25 -6.29 -8.95
N TYR A 85 7.10 -5.95 -8.39
CA TYR A 85 6.58 -6.48 -7.13
C TYR A 85 5.21 -7.16 -7.28
N PRO A 86 5.12 -8.24 -8.09
CA PRO A 86 3.86 -8.94 -8.34
C PRO A 86 3.27 -9.52 -7.04
N GLY A 87 1.95 -9.41 -6.89
CA GLY A 87 1.24 -9.88 -5.70
C GLY A 87 1.38 -8.98 -4.46
N ARG A 88 1.92 -7.76 -4.59
CA ARG A 88 1.83 -6.71 -3.57
C ARG A 88 0.72 -5.73 -3.88
N ALA A 89 -0.09 -5.38 -2.88
CA ALA A 89 -1.19 -4.44 -3.03
C ALA A 89 -0.68 -2.99 -3.08
N GLU A 90 0.35 -2.68 -2.30
CA GLU A 90 0.84 -1.32 -2.06
C GLU A 90 1.34 -0.62 -3.35
N PRO A 91 2.12 -1.27 -4.23
CA PRO A 91 2.47 -0.70 -5.54
C PRO A 91 1.26 -0.45 -6.45
N LEU A 92 0.27 -1.36 -6.45
CA LEU A 92 -0.94 -1.23 -7.27
C LEU A 92 -1.82 -0.07 -6.79
N VAL A 93 -1.91 0.15 -5.47
CA VAL A 93 -2.59 1.32 -4.90
C VAL A 93 -1.91 2.61 -5.34
N TRP A 94 -0.58 2.70 -5.23
CA TRP A 94 0.13 3.91 -5.64
C TRP A 94 0.10 4.16 -7.14
N GLU A 95 0.22 3.12 -7.97
CA GLU A 95 -0.01 3.25 -9.41
C GLU A 95 -1.43 3.76 -9.70
N GLY A 96 -2.46 3.22 -9.04
CA GLY A 96 -3.84 3.69 -9.17
C GLY A 96 -4.00 5.17 -8.79
N ILE A 97 -3.40 5.60 -7.68
CA ILE A 97 -3.41 7.01 -7.21
C ILE A 97 -2.76 7.92 -8.25
N ILE A 98 -1.62 7.52 -8.79
CA ILE A 98 -0.87 8.30 -9.79
C ILE A 98 -1.63 8.36 -11.12
N VAL A 99 -2.15 7.23 -11.62
CA VAL A 99 -2.93 7.16 -12.87
C VAL A 99 -4.25 7.94 -12.77
N SER A 100 -4.94 7.88 -11.62
CA SER A 100 -6.16 8.69 -11.41
C SER A 100 -5.86 10.18 -11.21
N SER A 101 -4.69 10.54 -10.65
CA SER A 101 -4.22 11.93 -10.60
C SER A 101 -3.89 12.48 -12.00
N TRP A 102 -3.22 11.68 -12.83
CA TRP A 102 -2.99 11.99 -14.24
C TRP A 102 -4.30 12.22 -14.99
N ALA A 103 -5.30 11.34 -14.77
CA ALA A 103 -6.63 11.50 -15.36
C ALA A 103 -7.30 12.82 -14.96
N GLY A 104 -7.10 13.27 -13.72
CA GLY A 104 -7.60 14.54 -13.21
C GLY A 104 -6.99 15.77 -13.90
N GLU A 105 -5.67 15.78 -14.11
CA GLU A 105 -4.98 16.89 -14.80
C GLU A 105 -5.23 16.86 -16.33
N LYS A 106 -5.32 15.67 -16.94
CA LYS A 106 -5.56 15.48 -18.39
C LYS A 106 -6.98 15.85 -18.81
N GLY A 107 -7.98 15.48 -17.99
CA GLY A 107 -9.39 15.73 -18.25
C GLY A 107 -9.93 15.15 -19.56
N GLY A 108 -11.12 15.62 -19.95
CA GLY A 108 -11.79 15.29 -21.21
C GLY A 108 -11.98 13.80 -21.47
N LEU A 109 -12.05 13.42 -22.75
CA LEU A 109 -12.16 12.01 -23.18
C LEU A 109 -10.88 11.21 -22.87
N GLY A 110 -9.71 11.86 -22.82
CA GLY A 110 -8.43 11.23 -22.50
C GLY A 110 -8.38 10.66 -21.08
N ALA A 111 -9.10 11.25 -20.12
CA ALA A 111 -9.20 10.75 -18.76
C ALA A 111 -9.97 9.42 -18.63
N LEU A 112 -10.90 9.11 -19.55
CA LEU A 112 -11.81 7.96 -19.41
C LEU A 112 -11.08 6.60 -19.45
N GLY A 113 -10.00 6.48 -20.21
CA GLY A 113 -9.15 5.28 -20.20
C GLY A 113 -8.39 5.14 -18.88
N LEU A 114 -7.81 6.25 -18.40
CA LEU A 114 -7.01 6.31 -17.19
C LEU A 114 -7.83 6.00 -15.93
N VAL A 115 -9.06 6.53 -15.79
CA VAL A 115 -9.91 6.18 -14.64
C VAL A 115 -10.37 4.72 -14.65
N LYS A 116 -10.53 4.10 -15.83
CA LYS A 116 -10.81 2.65 -15.95
C LYS A 116 -9.60 1.81 -15.56
N GLN A 117 -8.39 2.23 -15.94
CA GLN A 117 -7.13 1.61 -15.51
C GLN A 117 -6.94 1.72 -13.99
N ALA A 118 -7.12 2.92 -13.42
CA ALA A 118 -7.02 3.13 -11.97
C ALA A 118 -8.05 2.32 -11.18
N LYS A 119 -9.30 2.22 -11.68
CA LYS A 119 -10.32 1.33 -11.12
C LYS A 119 -9.83 -0.13 -11.04
N ALA A 120 -9.32 -0.67 -12.15
CA ALA A 120 -8.82 -2.05 -12.19
C ALA A 120 -7.61 -2.28 -11.26
N LEU A 121 -6.72 -1.29 -11.14
CA LEU A 121 -5.59 -1.33 -10.20
C LEU A 121 -6.06 -1.39 -8.73
N TYR A 122 -7.05 -0.57 -8.34
CA TYR A 122 -7.61 -0.62 -7.00
C TYR A 122 -8.36 -1.92 -6.71
N GLU A 123 -9.12 -2.44 -7.68
CA GLU A 123 -9.83 -3.71 -7.54
C GLU A 123 -8.86 -4.89 -7.38
N ALA A 124 -7.75 -4.90 -8.13
CA ALA A 124 -6.67 -5.87 -7.97
C ALA A 124 -5.97 -5.74 -6.61
N ALA A 125 -5.67 -4.51 -6.15
CA ALA A 125 -5.08 -4.28 -4.84
C ALA A 125 -6.00 -4.77 -3.70
N ILE A 126 -7.31 -4.49 -3.77
CA ILE A 126 -8.31 -4.94 -2.80
C ILE A 126 -8.40 -6.47 -2.76
N ALA A 127 -8.27 -7.14 -3.91
CA ALA A 127 -8.29 -8.61 -4.00
C ALA A 127 -7.01 -9.27 -3.42
N ILE A 128 -5.89 -8.56 -3.39
CA ILE A 128 -4.62 -9.01 -2.78
C ILE A 128 -4.65 -8.75 -1.27
N ASP A 129 -4.84 -7.49 -0.87
CA ASP A 129 -5.03 -7.07 0.52
C ASP A 129 -5.77 -5.72 0.58
N GLY A 130 -7.08 -5.77 0.84
CA GLY A 130 -7.90 -4.57 1.03
C GLY A 130 -7.57 -3.74 2.28
N ASN A 131 -6.78 -4.26 3.23
CA ASN A 131 -6.34 -3.50 4.41
C ASN A 131 -5.02 -2.76 4.16
N ALA A 132 -4.28 -3.10 3.09
CA ALA A 132 -3.01 -2.49 2.75
C ALA A 132 -3.11 -0.95 2.68
N LEU A 133 -2.09 -0.27 3.21
CA LEU A 133 -2.03 1.19 3.33
C LEU A 133 -3.29 1.77 4.01
N ASP A 134 -3.71 1.14 5.11
CA ASP A 134 -4.89 1.46 5.91
C ASP A 134 -6.20 1.57 5.09
N GLY A 135 -6.35 0.74 4.05
CA GLY A 135 -7.53 0.74 3.19
C GLY A 135 -7.56 1.84 2.13
N SER A 136 -6.42 2.43 1.78
CA SER A 136 -6.30 3.51 0.77
C SER A 136 -6.88 3.14 -0.60
N ALA A 137 -6.88 1.84 -0.96
CA ALA A 137 -7.52 1.33 -2.18
C ALA A 137 -9.04 1.58 -2.19
N TYR A 138 -9.74 1.29 -1.07
CA TYR A 138 -11.18 1.55 -0.93
C TYR A 138 -11.50 3.04 -1.01
N ASN A 139 -10.69 3.86 -0.34
CA ASN A 139 -10.84 5.32 -0.39
C ASN A 139 -10.76 5.83 -1.83
N SER A 140 -9.68 5.48 -2.52
CA SER A 140 -9.36 6.03 -3.84
C SER A 140 -10.29 5.48 -4.93
N LEU A 141 -10.74 4.24 -4.81
CA LEU A 141 -11.80 3.68 -5.67
C LEU A 141 -13.15 4.38 -5.41
N GLY A 142 -13.49 4.64 -4.15
CA GLY A 142 -14.68 5.42 -3.78
C GLY A 142 -14.69 6.82 -4.39
N VAL A 143 -13.53 7.49 -4.43
CA VAL A 143 -13.33 8.78 -5.11
C VAL A 143 -13.65 8.71 -6.60
N LEU A 144 -13.19 7.67 -7.31
CA LEU A 144 -13.54 7.49 -8.72
C LEU A 144 -15.04 7.33 -8.91
N TYR A 145 -15.72 6.54 -8.06
CA TYR A 145 -17.15 6.29 -8.19
C TYR A 145 -18.04 7.53 -8.04
N TYR A 146 -17.64 8.59 -7.31
CA TYR A 146 -18.42 9.85 -7.28
C TYR A 146 -17.93 10.95 -8.23
N LYS A 147 -16.67 10.91 -8.69
CA LYS A 147 -16.12 11.91 -9.63
C LYS A 147 -16.26 11.53 -11.11
N VAL A 148 -16.27 10.24 -11.45
CA VAL A 148 -16.41 9.77 -12.84
C VAL A 148 -17.89 9.81 -13.25
N PRO A 149 -18.24 10.18 -14.51
CA PRO A 149 -19.62 10.07 -15.00
C PRO A 149 -20.19 8.65 -14.90
N GLY A 150 -21.51 8.55 -14.72
CA GLY A 150 -22.23 7.28 -14.75
C GLY A 150 -22.34 6.67 -16.15
N TRP A 151 -23.10 5.58 -16.24
CA TRP A 151 -23.48 4.96 -17.51
C TRP A 151 -24.24 5.97 -18.41
N PRO A 152 -24.02 5.98 -19.75
CA PRO A 152 -23.20 5.06 -20.55
C PRO A 152 -21.73 5.46 -20.71
N VAL A 153 -21.31 6.63 -20.22
CA VAL A 153 -19.97 7.18 -20.51
C VAL A 153 -18.89 6.58 -19.61
N GLY A 154 -19.20 6.38 -18.33
CA GLY A 154 -18.29 5.85 -17.32
C GLY A 154 -18.97 4.84 -16.39
N PHE A 155 -18.43 4.72 -15.18
CA PHE A 155 -18.85 3.76 -14.15
C PHE A 155 -19.27 4.42 -12.84
N GLY A 156 -19.47 5.75 -12.84
CA GLY A 156 -19.85 6.52 -11.66
C GLY A 156 -21.13 6.01 -11.01
N ASP A 157 -21.08 5.82 -9.70
CA ASP A 157 -22.15 5.37 -8.83
C ASP A 157 -21.94 5.97 -7.44
N LYS A 158 -22.79 6.94 -7.07
CA LYS A 158 -22.70 7.63 -5.78
C LYS A 158 -23.06 6.73 -4.59
N ALA A 159 -23.88 5.70 -4.78
CA ALA A 159 -24.15 4.71 -3.72
C ALA A 159 -22.92 3.82 -3.49
N LYS A 160 -22.30 3.32 -4.57
CA LYS A 160 -21.06 2.53 -4.47
C LYS A 160 -19.91 3.33 -3.88
N ALA A 161 -19.78 4.61 -4.25
CA ALA A 161 -18.83 5.52 -3.64
C ALA A 161 -18.99 5.59 -2.11
N LYS A 162 -20.23 5.74 -1.62
CA LYS A 162 -20.52 5.80 -0.18
C LYS A 162 -20.04 4.54 0.55
N GLU A 163 -20.38 3.36 0.04
CA GLU A 163 -19.95 2.07 0.64
C GLU A 163 -18.43 1.99 0.79
N LEU A 164 -17.70 2.34 -0.26
CA LEU A 164 -16.24 2.25 -0.33
C LEU A 164 -15.56 3.26 0.59
N LEU A 165 -16.04 4.50 0.63
CA LEU A 165 -15.52 5.53 1.53
C LEU A 165 -15.83 5.22 3.00
N GLN A 166 -17.01 4.67 3.30
CA GLN A 166 -17.34 4.19 4.65
C GLN A 166 -16.46 3.00 5.05
N LYS A 167 -16.14 2.09 4.13
CA LYS A 167 -15.17 1.01 4.37
C LYS A 167 -13.78 1.57 4.66
N ALA A 168 -13.30 2.57 3.92
CA ALA A 168 -12.03 3.24 4.19
C ALA A 168 -12.01 3.94 5.57
N LEU A 169 -13.09 4.66 5.92
CA LEU A 169 -13.24 5.26 7.25
C LEU A 169 -13.25 4.21 8.38
N SER A 170 -13.80 3.01 8.15
CA SER A 170 -13.78 1.94 9.15
C SER A 170 -12.37 1.37 9.40
N LEU A 171 -11.49 1.43 8.40
CA LEU A 171 -10.10 0.99 8.49
C LEU A 171 -9.19 2.08 9.05
N ASN A 172 -9.41 3.34 8.66
CA ASN A 172 -8.60 4.48 9.09
C ASN A 172 -9.47 5.67 9.55
N PRO A 173 -10.14 5.57 10.72
CA PRO A 173 -11.12 6.55 11.18
C PRO A 173 -10.50 7.91 11.56
N LYS A 174 -9.19 7.96 11.83
CA LYS A 174 -8.44 9.19 12.17
C LYS A 174 -7.58 9.70 11.01
N GLY A 175 -7.58 9.02 9.87
CA GLY A 175 -6.76 9.36 8.71
C GLY A 175 -7.25 10.63 8.02
N ILE A 176 -6.30 11.43 7.54
CA ILE A 176 -6.58 12.69 6.84
C ILE A 176 -7.36 12.46 5.53
N ASP A 177 -6.90 11.52 4.69
CA ASP A 177 -7.50 11.29 3.37
C ASP A 177 -8.94 10.74 3.48
N PRO A 178 -9.25 9.66 4.24
CA PRO A 178 -10.63 9.14 4.33
C PRO A 178 -11.64 10.14 4.89
N ASN A 179 -11.24 10.94 5.89
CA ASN A 179 -12.09 12.00 6.43
C ASN A 179 -12.31 13.13 5.41
N PHE A 180 -11.25 13.56 4.71
CA PHE A 180 -11.38 14.56 3.65
C PHE A 180 -12.29 14.09 2.51
N PHE A 181 -12.06 12.91 1.95
CA PHE A 181 -12.79 12.43 0.78
C PHE A 181 -14.24 12.04 1.09
N TYR A 182 -14.55 11.59 2.30
CA TYR A 182 -15.95 11.42 2.71
C TYR A 182 -16.65 12.78 2.92
N GLY A 183 -15.93 13.79 3.43
CA GLY A 183 -16.41 15.18 3.45
C GLY A 183 -16.68 15.73 2.05
N GLU A 184 -15.77 15.52 1.09
CA GLU A 184 -15.95 15.90 -0.31
C GLU A 184 -17.14 15.19 -0.96
N TYR A 185 -17.26 13.88 -0.75
CA TYR A 185 -18.44 13.10 -1.18
C TYR A 185 -19.75 13.69 -0.63
N LEU A 186 -19.81 14.02 0.67
CA LEU A 186 -21.00 14.62 1.29
C LEU A 186 -21.38 15.97 0.66
N VAL A 187 -20.41 16.84 0.35
CA VAL A 187 -20.66 18.09 -0.38
C VAL A 187 -21.18 17.81 -1.81
N GLU A 188 -20.61 16.83 -2.50
CA GLU A 188 -21.00 16.39 -3.85
C GLU A 188 -22.40 15.72 -3.90
N VAL A 189 -22.88 15.16 -2.79
CA VAL A 189 -24.26 14.66 -2.64
C VAL A 189 -25.20 15.62 -1.92
N ARG A 190 -24.86 16.91 -1.91
CA ARG A 190 -25.68 18.02 -1.36
C ARG A 190 -26.00 17.88 0.13
N GLN A 191 -25.08 17.33 0.91
CA GLN A 191 -25.16 17.18 2.38
C GLN A 191 -23.99 17.93 3.08
N PRO A 192 -23.82 19.25 2.86
CA PRO A 192 -22.68 20.01 3.37
C PRO A 192 -22.61 20.04 4.91
N ASP A 193 -23.75 20.10 5.61
CA ASP A 193 -23.81 20.12 7.07
C ASP A 193 -23.14 18.87 7.69
N GLN A 194 -23.37 17.71 7.09
CA GLN A 194 -22.74 16.46 7.51
C GLN A 194 -21.24 16.44 7.17
N ALA A 195 -20.82 17.11 6.10
CA ALA A 195 -19.42 17.16 5.68
C ALA A 195 -18.52 17.88 6.69
N VAL A 196 -19.04 18.92 7.36
CA VAL A 196 -18.31 19.74 8.35
C VAL A 196 -17.54 18.88 9.36
N ALA A 197 -18.21 17.92 9.99
CA ALA A 197 -17.60 17.08 11.03
C ALA A 197 -16.48 16.16 10.51
N TYR A 198 -16.50 15.77 9.24
CA TYR A 198 -15.43 14.98 8.62
C TYR A 198 -14.27 15.85 8.16
N LEU A 199 -14.55 17.03 7.60
CA LEU A 199 -13.52 17.98 7.20
C LEU A 199 -12.75 18.52 8.42
N GLU A 200 -13.42 18.75 9.55
CA GLU A 200 -12.78 19.11 10.82
C GLU A 200 -11.89 17.98 11.36
N ARG A 201 -12.33 16.71 11.25
CA ARG A 201 -11.48 15.54 11.57
C ARG A 201 -10.26 15.44 10.66
N ALA A 202 -10.39 15.76 9.37
CA ALA A 202 -9.26 15.78 8.45
C ALA A 202 -8.22 16.85 8.84
N LEU A 203 -8.66 18.02 9.28
CA LEU A 203 -7.76 19.07 9.79
C LEU A 203 -7.04 18.64 11.07
N GLN A 204 -7.73 17.93 11.97
CA GLN A 204 -7.22 17.41 13.24
C GLN A 204 -6.47 16.07 13.12
N ALA A 205 -6.38 15.48 11.92
CA ALA A 205 -5.74 14.19 11.72
C ALA A 205 -4.26 14.21 12.17
N PRO A 206 -3.71 13.14 12.76
CA PRO A 206 -2.30 13.06 13.12
C PRO A 206 -1.38 13.27 11.90
N PRO A 207 -0.21 13.92 12.06
CA PRO A 207 0.75 14.05 10.98
C PRO A 207 1.32 12.68 10.61
N ARG A 208 1.40 12.39 9.30
CA ARG A 208 2.07 11.19 8.79
C ARG A 208 3.59 11.43 8.68
N PRO A 209 4.44 10.61 9.32
CA PRO A 209 5.89 10.72 9.18
C PRO A 209 6.32 10.64 7.71
N GLY A 210 7.21 11.55 7.29
CA GLY A 210 7.70 11.62 5.91
C GLY A 210 6.69 12.09 4.86
N ARG A 211 5.48 12.55 5.24
CA ARG A 211 4.43 12.96 4.29
C ARG A 211 3.97 14.40 4.45
N GLN A 212 4.83 15.26 5.03
CA GLN A 212 4.52 16.64 5.41
C GLN A 212 3.98 17.49 4.26
N VAL A 213 4.44 17.28 3.02
CA VAL A 213 3.98 18.01 1.83
C VAL A 213 2.54 17.65 1.49
N ALA A 214 2.23 16.35 1.35
CA ALA A 214 0.86 15.89 1.14
C ALA A 214 -0.07 16.28 2.29
N ASP A 215 0.42 16.17 3.53
CA ASP A 215 -0.32 16.49 4.74
C ASP A 215 -0.66 17.99 4.87
N SER A 216 0.23 18.89 4.44
CA SER A 216 -0.07 20.33 4.39
C SER A 216 -1.09 20.62 3.29
N GLY A 217 -0.81 20.17 2.06
CA GLY A 217 -1.67 20.44 0.90
C GLY A 217 -3.08 19.88 1.05
N ARG A 218 -3.23 18.71 1.66
CA ARG A 218 -4.55 18.14 1.99
C ARG A 218 -5.28 18.91 3.08
N ARG A 219 -4.58 19.50 4.07
CA ARG A 219 -5.20 20.39 5.06
C ARG A 219 -5.66 21.71 4.45
N ASP A 220 -4.93 22.24 3.46
CA ASP A 220 -5.39 23.40 2.67
C ASP A 220 -6.66 23.10 1.88
N GLU A 221 -6.71 21.96 1.19
CA GLU A 221 -7.91 21.49 0.49
C GLU A 221 -9.09 21.29 1.45
N ALA A 222 -8.86 20.72 2.64
CA ALA A 222 -9.87 20.53 3.67
C ALA A 222 -10.40 21.86 4.23
N ARG A 223 -9.54 22.87 4.46
CA ARG A 223 -9.93 24.24 4.87
C ARG A 223 -10.86 24.87 3.83
N LEU A 224 -10.42 24.92 2.58
CA LEU A 224 -11.18 25.53 1.47
C LEU A 224 -12.52 24.86 1.23
N LEU A 225 -12.60 23.54 1.44
CA LEU A 225 -13.85 22.78 1.32
C LEU A 225 -14.77 22.99 2.53
N LEU A 226 -14.22 23.12 3.74
CA LEU A 226 -14.96 23.40 4.97
C LEU A 226 -15.61 24.79 4.94
N GLU A 227 -14.89 25.80 4.45
CA GLU A 227 -15.44 27.15 4.21
C GLU A 227 -16.62 27.11 3.23
N LYS A 228 -16.47 26.40 2.10
CA LYS A 228 -17.54 26.20 1.11
C LYS A 228 -18.72 25.39 1.62
N ALA A 229 -18.52 24.50 2.59
CA ALA A 229 -19.59 23.73 3.23
C ALA A 229 -20.38 24.60 4.22
N LYS A 230 -19.71 25.45 5.00
CA LYS A 230 -20.32 26.35 5.99
C LYS A 230 -21.00 27.60 5.40
N ALA A 231 -20.77 27.89 4.13
CA ALA A 231 -21.34 29.03 3.40
C ALA A 231 -22.56 28.66 2.52
N ARG A 232 -23.20 27.51 2.77
CA ARG A 232 -24.36 26.98 2.02
C ARG A 232 -25.56 26.78 2.93
#